data_AF-A0A957W8N6-F1
#
_entry.id   AF-A0A957W8N6-F1
#
_cell.length_a   1.000
_cell.length_b   1.000
_cell.length_c   1.000
_cell.angle_alpha   90.00
_cell.angle_beta   90.00
_cell.angle_gamma   90.00
#
_symmetry.space_group_name_H-M   'P 1'
#
loop_
_entity.id
_entity.type
_entity.pdbx_description
1 polymer ?
#
loop_
_entity_poly.entity_id
_entity_poly.type
_entity_poly.pdbx_seq_one_letter_code
_entity_poly.pdbx_strand_id
1 'polypeptide(L)'
;MSETISQATQDFFLNLYNGYSGIAERVPSDQWSLIHVDTDLQKHIVSWLRNKQDIILTGNPGDGKTHLMEVVLNELDEDEINFKRDASQENAQAILTAWEQSKRNNKPFLLAINHAPLRNLAREAKNHPTLDFLYQAIFPEQPYQSEMVSFIIYSKEQNEYFRRTSQPIMLIDLSMRATLTDKNLLGGLLDKLCEIAEGMSCEEGLPPECSRCPIHYNARALQDEQIRERLFAIFELLSKRGNRATVRDLLSCFVFILTRGVECQNLWQGREKCYDNDYYSLLFDANARSALFDAIRETFDPGEYADPKIDVLLWTNETEILQWFDDENPAQPANLRELQTLKRRAYFEQQDSVDTQFARMLPEAEKDFYKLLDSMQSSKHEVEKLVEKINLFYAPLGKESQAAGYRFRLRLWNKHRYAVGGVANYFAMRTISAERLTIYHPNLNNKYQDAMPIHQDHVLLAVHDWLPGDPALRIDWEMFQALNSARNGKPIVVQPYHILRRLDLFLRQLGNEVGKTDPVETIEWIDHLNRKVISINVKREDRSYMEQ
;
A
#
# COMPACT_ATOMS: atom_id res chain seq x y z
N MET A 1 34.28 -14.85 16.81
CA MET A 1 33.49 -15.92 17.46
C MET A 1 32.23 -15.26 17.94
N SER A 2 31.15 -15.31 17.16
CA SER A 2 29.83 -14.91 17.65
C SER A 2 29.46 -15.88 18.77
N GLU A 3 28.95 -15.35 19.89
CA GLU A 3 28.36 -16.21 20.92
C GLU A 3 27.17 -16.92 20.29
N THR A 4 27.15 -18.25 20.34
CA THR A 4 26.00 -19.04 19.89
C THR A 4 24.79 -18.61 20.73
N ILE A 5 23.71 -18.20 20.06
CA ILE A 5 22.49 -17.78 20.76
C ILE A 5 21.87 -18.96 21.52
N SER A 6 21.08 -18.66 22.55
CA SER A 6 20.38 -19.70 23.30
C SER A 6 19.33 -20.42 22.43
N GLN A 7 19.06 -21.70 22.71
CA GLN A 7 17.98 -22.43 22.03
C GLN A 7 16.62 -21.73 22.18
N ALA A 8 16.34 -21.10 23.33
CA ALA A 8 15.11 -20.34 23.54
C ALA A 8 14.99 -19.14 22.59
N THR A 9 16.10 -18.47 22.28
CA THR A 9 16.17 -17.36 21.30
C THR A 9 15.93 -17.88 19.89
N GLN A 10 16.52 -19.02 19.54
CA GLN A 10 16.33 -19.68 18.25
C GLN A 10 14.86 -20.12 18.06
N ASP A 11 14.26 -20.75 19.06
CA ASP A 11 12.86 -21.16 19.05
C ASP A 11 11.93 -19.95 18.93
N PHE A 12 12.22 -18.86 19.66
CA PHE A 12 11.47 -17.61 19.53
C PHE A 12 11.54 -17.06 18.11
N PHE A 13 12.74 -16.96 17.54
CA PHE A 13 13.00 -16.44 16.21
C PHE A 13 12.26 -17.23 15.13
N LEU A 14 12.35 -18.56 15.14
CA LEU A 14 11.62 -19.39 14.18
C LEU A 14 10.10 -19.30 14.35
N ASN A 15 9.61 -19.19 15.60
CA ASN A 15 8.18 -19.02 15.88
C ASN A 15 7.62 -17.63 15.49
N LEU A 16 8.45 -16.67 15.09
CA LEU A 16 7.97 -15.44 14.46
C LEU A 16 7.35 -15.73 13.09
N TYR A 17 7.82 -16.78 12.40
CA TYR A 17 7.20 -17.27 11.16
C TYR A 17 6.06 -18.25 11.45
N ASN A 18 4.82 -17.82 11.19
CA ASN A 18 3.60 -18.65 11.32
C ASN A 18 3.37 -19.32 12.70
N GLY A 19 4.14 -18.94 13.73
CA GLY A 19 4.04 -19.44 15.10
C GLY A 19 3.35 -18.45 16.04
N TYR A 20 3.20 -18.87 17.29
CA TYR A 20 2.54 -18.06 18.33
C TYR A 20 3.37 -16.85 18.79
N SER A 21 4.69 -16.84 18.55
CA SER A 21 5.58 -15.74 18.95
C SER A 21 5.39 -14.47 18.11
N GLY A 22 4.67 -14.55 16.98
CA GLY A 22 4.17 -13.37 16.27
C GLY A 22 3.06 -12.62 17.02
N ILE A 23 2.57 -13.14 18.16
CA ILE A 23 1.50 -12.54 18.98
C ILE A 23 2.11 -11.79 20.17
N ALA A 24 1.98 -10.46 20.14
CA ALA A 24 2.40 -9.51 21.19
C ALA A 24 2.16 -10.02 22.62
N GLU A 25 0.94 -10.49 22.87
CA GLU A 25 0.43 -10.86 24.20
C GLU A 25 1.01 -12.17 24.77
N ARG A 26 1.73 -12.96 23.97
CA ARG A 26 2.18 -14.31 24.36
C ARG A 26 3.69 -14.44 24.53
N VAL A 27 4.42 -13.35 24.32
CA VAL A 27 5.88 -13.34 24.35
C VAL A 27 6.34 -12.58 25.61
N PRO A 28 7.27 -13.14 26.39
CA PRO A 28 7.92 -12.47 27.52
C PRO A 28 8.60 -11.14 27.14
N SER A 29 8.63 -10.19 28.08
CA SER A 29 9.15 -8.82 27.86
C SER A 29 10.63 -8.76 27.43
N ASP A 30 11.45 -9.71 27.88
CA ASP A 30 12.87 -9.87 27.54
C ASP A 30 13.09 -10.33 26.09
N GLN A 31 12.16 -11.11 25.53
CA GLN A 31 12.21 -11.53 24.13
C GLN A 31 11.75 -10.40 23.18
N TRP A 32 10.87 -9.50 23.64
CA TRP A 32 10.41 -8.36 22.84
C TRP A 32 11.50 -7.35 22.51
N SER A 33 12.40 -7.08 23.46
CA SER A 33 13.52 -6.16 23.22
C SER A 33 14.43 -6.62 22.07
N LEU A 34 14.46 -7.92 21.77
CA LEU A 34 15.27 -8.48 20.68
C LEU A 34 14.80 -7.99 19.30
N ILE A 35 13.49 -7.74 19.13
CA ILE A 35 12.91 -7.36 17.83
C ILE A 35 12.29 -5.96 17.81
N HIS A 36 12.35 -5.23 18.94
CA HIS A 36 11.88 -3.86 19.02
C HIS A 36 12.72 -2.91 18.16
N VAL A 37 12.07 -2.04 17.38
CA VAL A 37 12.71 -0.97 16.60
C VAL A 37 12.10 0.37 17.02
N ASP A 38 12.97 1.31 17.37
CA ASP A 38 12.57 2.67 17.73
C ASP A 38 11.96 3.39 16.51
N THR A 39 10.79 3.99 16.71
CA THR A 39 10.10 4.74 15.65
C THR A 39 9.76 6.15 16.12
N ASP A 40 9.64 7.10 15.20
CA ASP A 40 9.27 8.47 15.56
C ASP A 40 7.85 8.56 16.12
N LEU A 41 6.97 7.65 15.72
CA LEU A 41 5.61 7.55 16.26
C LEU A 41 5.60 7.32 17.77
N GLN A 42 6.48 6.47 18.29
CA GLN A 42 6.61 6.21 19.73
C GLN A 42 6.99 7.49 20.48
N LYS A 43 8.01 8.21 20.01
CA LYS A 43 8.46 9.48 20.60
C LYS A 43 7.33 10.51 20.64
N HIS A 44 6.55 10.59 19.57
CA HIS A 44 5.40 11.49 19.49
C HIS A 44 4.27 11.07 20.45
N ILE A 45 3.95 9.78 20.55
CA ILE A 45 2.97 9.27 21.51
C ILE A 45 3.35 9.65 22.95
N VAL A 46 4.60 9.42 23.34
CA VAL A 46 5.11 9.81 24.67
C VAL A 46 4.95 11.32 24.89
N SER A 47 5.32 12.14 23.90
CA SER A 47 5.15 13.61 23.95
C SER A 47 3.69 14.03 24.11
N TRP A 48 2.77 13.44 23.34
CA TRP A 48 1.34 13.74 23.41
C TRP A 48 0.71 13.34 24.76
N LEU A 49 1.10 12.19 25.32
CA LEU A 49 0.68 11.76 26.65
C LEU A 49 1.18 12.70 27.75
N ARG A 50 2.47 13.11 27.70
CA ARG A 50 3.01 14.11 28.64
C ARG A 50 2.29 15.45 28.56
N ASN A 51 1.77 15.81 27.38
CA ASN A 51 0.91 16.98 27.18
C ASN A 51 -0.57 16.74 27.57
N LYS A 52 -0.87 15.64 28.28
CA LYS A 52 -2.20 15.27 28.79
C LYS A 52 -3.26 15.03 27.73
N GLN A 53 -2.85 14.65 26.52
CA GLN A 53 -3.79 14.24 25.47
C GLN A 53 -4.19 12.78 25.67
N ASP A 54 -5.47 12.47 25.43
CA ASP A 54 -5.90 11.07 25.38
C ASP A 54 -5.59 10.50 24.00
N ILE A 55 -5.13 9.26 23.97
CA ILE A 55 -4.71 8.59 22.74
C ILE A 55 -5.43 7.26 22.59
N ILE A 56 -5.95 7.03 21.40
CA ILE A 56 -6.52 5.75 21.00
C ILE A 56 -5.63 5.15 19.92
N LEU A 57 -5.07 3.97 20.15
CA LEU A 57 -4.39 3.14 19.16
C LEU A 57 -5.39 2.16 18.57
N THR A 58 -5.70 2.31 17.28
CA THR A 58 -6.55 1.37 16.52
C THR A 58 -5.79 0.74 15.36
N GLY A 59 -6.37 -0.30 14.77
CA GLY A 59 -5.77 -1.04 13.65
C GLY A 59 -6.20 -2.49 13.65
N ASN A 60 -5.70 -3.25 12.69
CA ASN A 60 -5.92 -4.69 12.55
C ASN A 60 -5.05 -5.51 13.52
N PRO A 61 -5.36 -6.81 13.71
CA PRO A 61 -4.44 -7.73 14.37
C PRO A 61 -3.10 -7.79 13.63
N GLY A 62 -1.98 -7.68 14.36
CA GLY A 62 -0.63 -7.71 13.78
C GLY A 62 0.02 -6.33 13.54
N ASP A 63 -0.73 -5.23 13.58
CA ASP A 63 -0.20 -3.87 13.37
C ASP A 63 0.72 -3.35 14.51
N GLY A 64 0.80 -4.10 15.61
CA GLY A 64 1.70 -3.77 16.73
C GLY A 64 1.12 -2.82 17.77
N LYS A 65 -0.21 -2.73 17.93
CA LYS A 65 -0.87 -1.91 18.98
C LYS A 65 -0.35 -2.23 20.38
N THR A 66 -0.41 -3.49 20.78
CA THR A 66 0.03 -3.96 22.10
C THR A 66 1.53 -3.71 22.29
N HIS A 67 2.35 -4.02 21.28
CA HIS A 67 3.79 -3.78 21.32
C HIS A 67 4.11 -2.29 21.50
N LEU A 68 3.51 -1.41 20.70
CA LEU A 68 3.74 0.03 20.79
C LEU A 68 3.39 0.57 22.18
N MET A 69 2.28 0.10 22.74
CA MET A 69 1.84 0.52 24.05
C MET A 69 2.77 0.01 25.17
N GLU A 70 3.26 -1.24 25.15
CA GLU A 70 4.25 -1.68 26.15
C GLU A 70 5.51 -0.83 26.11
N VAL A 71 6.00 -0.51 24.92
CA VAL A 71 7.19 0.32 24.76
C VAL A 71 6.96 1.73 25.31
N VAL A 72 5.83 2.35 24.95
CA VAL A 72 5.46 3.69 25.44
C VAL A 72 5.30 3.72 26.96
N LEU A 73 4.71 2.66 27.55
CA LEU A 73 4.53 2.55 29.00
C LEU A 73 5.86 2.36 29.74
N ASN A 74 6.88 1.76 29.12
CA ASN A 74 8.22 1.66 29.72
C ASN A 74 8.96 3.01 29.77
N GLU A 75 8.53 4.01 28.99
CA GLU A 75 9.10 5.37 28.99
C GLU A 75 8.33 6.37 29.88
N LEU A 76 7.24 5.93 30.49
CA LEU A 76 6.35 6.74 31.31
C LEU A 76 6.20 6.11 32.70
N ASP A 77 6.05 6.94 33.72
CA ASP A 77 5.72 6.44 35.05
C ASP A 77 4.26 5.95 35.05
N GLU A 78 3.99 4.73 35.56
CA GLU A 78 2.62 4.17 35.62
C GLU A 78 1.66 5.08 36.41
N ASP A 79 2.18 5.87 37.34
CA ASP A 79 1.41 6.83 38.12
C ASP A 79 1.01 8.09 37.32
N GLU A 80 1.57 8.33 36.13
CA GLU A 80 1.26 9.51 35.31
C GLU A 80 0.10 9.26 34.32
N ILE A 81 -0.19 8.00 33.99
CA ILE A 81 -1.09 7.63 32.90
C ILE A 81 -2.08 6.53 33.32
N ASN A 82 -3.29 6.55 32.78
CA ASN A 82 -4.18 5.38 32.82
C ASN A 82 -4.25 4.75 31.44
N PHE A 83 -4.24 3.42 31.37
CA PHE A 83 -4.22 2.72 30.10
C PHE A 83 -5.06 1.44 30.07
N LYS A 84 -5.41 1.00 28.86
CA LYS A 84 -6.14 -0.25 28.58
C LYS A 84 -5.56 -0.97 27.37
N ARG A 85 -5.08 -2.21 27.62
CA ARG A 85 -4.20 -2.98 26.72
C ARG A 85 -4.91 -3.71 25.58
N ASP A 86 -5.98 -4.42 25.88
CA ASP A 86 -6.88 -4.99 24.89
C ASP A 86 -8.32 -4.70 25.27
N ALA A 87 -8.74 -3.48 24.98
CA ALA A 87 -10.10 -3.06 25.22
C ALA A 87 -11.11 -3.75 24.29
N SER A 88 -10.68 -4.59 23.35
CA SER A 88 -11.58 -5.34 22.48
C SER A 88 -12.33 -6.46 23.20
N GLN A 89 -11.79 -6.95 24.32
CA GLN A 89 -12.39 -8.02 25.14
C GLN A 89 -13.08 -7.48 26.40
N GLU A 90 -12.95 -6.18 26.67
CA GLU A 90 -13.53 -5.54 27.84
C GLU A 90 -14.95 -5.00 27.56
N ASN A 91 -15.74 -4.89 28.63
CA ASN A 91 -17.05 -4.23 28.56
C ASN A 91 -16.86 -2.72 28.34
N ALA A 92 -17.55 -2.15 27.35
CA ALA A 92 -17.49 -0.73 27.01
C ALA A 92 -17.81 0.20 28.21
N GLN A 93 -18.78 -0.15 29.06
CA GLN A 93 -19.08 0.61 30.27
C GLN A 93 -17.90 0.64 31.25
N ALA A 94 -17.13 -0.45 31.37
CA ALA A 94 -15.95 -0.51 32.23
C ALA A 94 -14.83 0.41 31.69
N ILE A 95 -14.64 0.42 30.36
CA ILE A 95 -13.68 1.31 29.70
C ILE A 95 -14.06 2.78 29.92
N LEU A 96 -15.34 3.14 29.68
CA LEU A 96 -15.82 4.52 29.87
C LEU A 96 -15.68 4.98 31.33
N THR A 97 -15.96 4.10 32.29
CA THR A 97 -15.81 4.41 33.71
C THR A 97 -14.33 4.65 34.08
N ALA A 98 -13.42 3.81 33.59
CA ALA A 98 -11.99 3.99 33.82
C ALA A 98 -11.45 5.28 33.17
N TRP A 99 -11.92 5.59 31.95
CA TRP A 99 -11.54 6.81 31.24
C TRP A 99 -12.04 8.06 31.97
N GLU A 100 -13.30 8.06 32.44
CA GLU A 100 -13.83 9.16 33.24
C GLU A 100 -13.02 9.39 34.53
N GLN A 101 -12.66 8.32 35.23
CA GLN A 101 -11.79 8.41 36.41
C GLN A 101 -10.43 9.03 36.07
N SER A 102 -9.86 8.67 34.91
CA SER A 102 -8.62 9.29 34.41
C SER A 102 -8.74 10.79 34.24
N LYS A 103 -9.83 11.24 33.60
CA LYS A 103 -10.11 12.68 33.43
C LYS A 103 -10.27 13.39 34.76
N ARG A 104 -11.01 12.81 35.72
CA ARG A 104 -11.17 13.37 37.07
C ARG A 104 -9.85 13.50 37.81
N ASN A 105 -8.93 12.56 37.59
CA ASN A 105 -7.59 12.57 38.18
C ASN A 105 -6.56 13.39 37.38
N ASN A 106 -6.98 14.08 36.30
CA ASN A 106 -6.11 14.87 35.43
C ASN A 106 -4.94 14.06 34.81
N LYS A 107 -5.20 12.77 34.52
CA LYS A 107 -4.26 11.85 33.86
C LYS A 107 -4.70 11.61 32.41
N PRO A 108 -3.78 11.60 31.42
CA PRO A 108 -4.07 11.14 30.07
C PRO A 108 -4.54 9.68 30.07
N PHE A 109 -5.36 9.33 29.08
CA PHE A 109 -5.83 7.96 28.87
C PHE A 109 -5.28 7.37 27.57
N LEU A 110 -4.64 6.20 27.64
CA LEU A 110 -4.13 5.45 26.48
C LEU A 110 -4.95 4.17 26.26
N LEU A 111 -5.57 4.04 25.10
CA LEU A 111 -6.48 2.94 24.78
C LEU A 111 -6.04 2.20 23.52
N ALA A 112 -5.72 0.91 23.63
CA ALA A 112 -5.55 0.03 22.49
C ALA A 112 -6.84 -0.78 22.21
N ILE A 113 -7.41 -0.60 21.02
CA ILE A 113 -8.72 -1.17 20.66
C ILE A 113 -8.85 -1.38 19.15
N ASN A 114 -9.53 -2.44 18.69
CA ASN A 114 -9.78 -2.65 17.26
C ASN A 114 -10.90 -1.73 16.71
N HIS A 115 -10.96 -1.51 15.39
CA HIS A 115 -11.90 -0.55 14.77
C HIS A 115 -13.37 -0.82 15.09
N ALA A 116 -13.81 -2.09 15.08
CA ALA A 116 -15.21 -2.43 15.32
C ALA A 116 -15.62 -2.23 16.81
N PRO A 117 -14.87 -2.74 17.81
CA PRO A 117 -15.08 -2.40 19.20
C PRO A 117 -15.02 -0.90 19.50
N LEU A 118 -14.12 -0.14 18.87
CA LEU A 118 -14.04 1.32 19.01
C LEU A 118 -15.34 2.02 18.59
N ARG A 119 -15.93 1.61 17.46
CA ARG A 119 -17.22 2.14 17.01
C ARG A 119 -18.35 1.84 18.00
N ASN A 120 -18.32 0.68 18.65
CA ASN A 120 -19.31 0.34 19.67
C ASN A 120 -19.12 1.17 20.94
N LEU A 121 -17.88 1.30 21.42
CA LEU A 121 -17.52 2.17 22.55
C LEU A 121 -17.97 3.61 22.33
N ALA A 122 -17.73 4.15 21.13
CA ALA A 122 -18.17 5.50 20.78
C ALA A 122 -19.69 5.66 20.78
N ARG A 123 -20.45 4.64 20.35
CA ARG A 123 -21.93 4.68 20.42
C ARG A 123 -22.45 4.69 21.86
N GLU A 124 -21.84 3.92 22.74
CA GLU A 124 -22.19 3.93 24.17
C GLU A 124 -21.81 5.25 24.84
N ALA A 125 -20.71 5.87 24.41
CA ALA A 125 -20.28 7.17 24.89
C ALA A 125 -21.21 8.33 24.50
N LYS A 126 -22.14 8.15 23.55
CA LYS A 126 -22.99 9.21 22.99
C LYS A 126 -23.71 10.06 24.04
N ASN A 127 -24.21 9.42 25.10
CA ASN A 127 -24.94 10.09 26.18
C ASN A 127 -24.11 10.18 27.46
N HIS A 128 -22.80 9.95 27.38
CA HIS A 128 -21.92 9.96 28.54
C HIS A 128 -21.62 11.42 28.95
N PRO A 129 -21.82 11.81 30.22
CA PRO A 129 -21.73 13.22 30.64
C PRO A 129 -20.39 13.91 30.35
N THR A 130 -19.31 13.14 30.29
CA THR A 130 -17.93 13.63 30.19
C THR A 130 -17.18 13.12 28.96
N LEU A 131 -17.73 12.15 28.22
CA LEU A 131 -17.04 11.44 27.13
C LEU A 131 -17.84 11.44 25.81
N ASP A 132 -18.90 12.25 25.70
CA ASP A 132 -19.70 12.39 24.48
C ASP A 132 -18.87 12.88 23.27
N PHE A 133 -17.76 13.59 23.51
CA PHE A 133 -16.77 13.95 22.49
C PHE A 133 -16.26 12.73 21.71
N LEU A 134 -16.20 11.53 22.32
CA LEU A 134 -15.77 10.31 21.61
C LEU A 134 -16.76 9.95 20.50
N TYR A 135 -18.06 10.09 20.78
CA TYR A 135 -19.09 9.90 19.76
C TYR A 135 -18.96 10.95 18.66
N GLN A 136 -18.74 12.21 19.01
CA GLN A 136 -18.59 13.31 18.05
C GLN A 136 -17.34 13.15 17.16
N ALA A 137 -16.23 12.67 17.73
CA ALA A 137 -15.00 12.42 16.99
C ALA A 137 -15.12 11.25 16.01
N ILE A 138 -15.86 10.19 16.37
CA ILE A 138 -16.01 8.99 15.53
C ILE A 138 -17.18 9.10 14.56
N PHE A 139 -18.30 9.70 14.98
CA PHE A 139 -19.55 9.86 14.22
C PHE A 139 -20.01 11.33 14.15
N PRO A 140 -19.20 12.23 13.57
CA PRO A 140 -19.62 13.61 13.37
C PRO A 140 -20.77 13.71 12.37
N GLU A 141 -21.44 14.87 12.34
CA GLU A 141 -22.54 15.15 11.40
C GLU A 141 -22.12 14.94 9.93
N GLN A 142 -20.89 15.33 9.62
CA GLN A 142 -20.29 15.16 8.30
C GLN A 142 -19.25 14.04 8.34
N PRO A 143 -19.45 12.90 7.65
CA PRO A 143 -18.61 11.71 7.81
C PRO A 143 -17.10 11.92 7.57
N TYR A 144 -16.73 12.86 6.70
CA TYR A 144 -15.33 13.19 6.41
C TYR A 144 -14.60 13.90 7.56
N GLN A 145 -15.34 14.36 8.57
CA GLN A 145 -14.78 14.96 9.78
C GLN A 145 -14.39 13.90 10.81
N SER A 146 -14.77 12.63 10.58
CA SER A 146 -14.48 11.56 11.53
C SER A 146 -12.97 11.39 11.68
N GLU A 147 -12.50 11.29 12.92
CA GLU A 147 -11.10 10.98 13.20
C GLU A 147 -10.68 9.61 12.60
N MET A 148 -11.66 8.74 12.29
CA MET A 148 -11.41 7.45 11.62
C MET A 148 -10.96 7.60 10.17
N VAL A 149 -11.20 8.75 9.53
CA VAL A 149 -10.87 8.99 8.10
C VAL A 149 -10.06 10.27 7.89
N SER A 150 -9.81 11.05 8.94
CA SER A 150 -9.06 12.31 8.90
C SER A 150 -7.54 12.14 8.74
N PHE A 151 -7.04 10.90 8.70
CA PHE A 151 -5.61 10.56 8.67
C PHE A 151 -4.92 11.05 7.38
N ILE A 152 -5.62 10.94 6.24
CA ILE A 152 -5.17 11.42 4.94
C ILE A 152 -5.99 12.64 4.54
N ILE A 153 -5.29 13.67 4.07
CA ILE A 153 -5.85 14.91 3.52
C ILE A 153 -5.42 15.08 2.06
N TYR A 154 -6.20 15.83 1.29
CA TYR A 154 -5.92 16.06 -0.13
C TYR A 154 -5.81 17.54 -0.49
N SER A 155 -6.45 18.42 0.28
CA SER A 155 -6.50 19.86 0.01
C SER A 155 -6.09 20.69 1.23
N LYS A 156 -5.63 21.92 0.99
CA LYS A 156 -5.25 22.84 2.06
C LYS A 156 -6.48 23.27 2.86
N GLU A 157 -7.59 23.43 2.16
CA GLU A 157 -8.91 23.78 2.66
C GLU A 157 -9.38 22.71 3.67
N GLN A 158 -9.22 21.43 3.35
CA GLN A 158 -9.52 20.32 4.25
C GLN A 158 -8.65 20.39 5.52
N ASN A 159 -7.36 20.70 5.38
CA ASN A 159 -6.44 20.81 6.51
C ASN A 159 -6.75 22.03 7.42
N GLU A 160 -7.01 23.21 6.84
CA GLU A 160 -7.44 24.38 7.62
C GLU A 160 -8.73 24.12 8.38
N TYR A 161 -9.65 23.36 7.78
CA TYR A 161 -10.88 22.94 8.43
C TYR A 161 -10.59 22.07 9.66
N PHE A 162 -9.75 21.02 9.53
CA PHE A 162 -9.38 20.16 10.65
C PHE A 162 -8.68 20.90 11.80
N ARG A 163 -7.90 21.95 11.50
CA ARG A 163 -7.29 22.80 12.54
C ARG A 163 -8.34 23.54 13.39
N ARG A 164 -9.49 23.89 12.82
CA ARG A 164 -10.56 24.61 13.53
C ARG A 164 -11.47 23.71 14.37
N THR A 165 -11.51 22.42 14.06
CA THR A 165 -12.43 21.44 14.69
C THR A 165 -11.73 20.43 15.60
N SER A 166 -10.49 20.71 16.03
CA SER A 166 -9.67 19.73 16.78
C SER A 166 -10.40 19.19 18.00
N GLN A 167 -10.63 17.88 18.00
CA GLN A 167 -11.23 17.14 19.10
C GLN A 167 -10.19 16.92 20.23
N PRO A 168 -10.65 16.66 21.47
CA PRO A 168 -9.77 16.47 22.64
C PRO A 168 -9.05 15.11 22.67
N ILE A 169 -9.18 14.31 21.62
CA ILE A 169 -8.55 12.98 21.50
C ILE A 169 -7.65 12.90 20.27
N MET A 170 -6.63 12.05 20.36
CA MET A 170 -5.83 11.63 19.23
C MET A 170 -6.12 10.18 18.87
N LEU A 171 -6.61 9.93 17.67
CA LEU A 171 -6.85 8.58 17.15
C LEU A 171 -5.75 8.22 16.16
N ILE A 172 -4.94 7.22 16.51
CA ILE A 172 -3.84 6.75 15.69
C ILE A 172 -4.24 5.39 15.11
N ASP A 173 -4.50 5.36 13.81
CA ASP A 173 -4.79 4.13 13.09
C ASP A 173 -3.50 3.48 12.56
N LEU A 174 -3.01 2.47 13.27
CA LEU A 174 -1.78 1.77 12.92
C LEU A 174 -1.88 1.01 11.60
N SER A 175 -3.10 0.70 11.12
CA SER A 175 -3.31 0.08 9.81
C SER A 175 -2.98 1.03 8.64
N MET A 176 -2.79 2.32 8.93
CA MET A 176 -2.38 3.35 7.98
C MET A 176 -0.86 3.57 7.94
N ARG A 177 -0.08 2.85 8.76
CA ARG A 177 1.39 2.90 8.72
C ARG A 177 1.92 2.48 7.35
N ALA A 178 2.88 3.24 6.83
CA ALA A 178 3.60 2.88 5.61
C ALA A 178 4.75 1.89 5.94
N THR A 179 4.41 0.75 6.53
CA THR A 179 5.36 -0.27 7.00
C THR A 179 6.30 -0.79 5.89
N LEU A 180 5.79 -0.87 4.66
CA LEU A 180 6.54 -1.31 3.48
C LEU A 180 7.51 -0.25 2.92
N THR A 181 7.45 1.00 3.37
CA THR A 181 8.30 2.09 2.87
C THR A 181 9.07 2.82 3.97
N ASP A 182 8.78 2.53 5.24
CA ASP A 182 9.54 3.03 6.39
C ASP A 182 10.91 2.34 6.46
N LYS A 183 11.92 2.97 5.85
CA LYS A 183 13.29 2.45 5.80
C LYS A 183 13.91 2.24 7.18
N ASN A 184 13.52 3.04 8.18
CA ASN A 184 14.03 2.88 9.54
C ASN A 184 13.47 1.61 10.18
N LEU A 185 12.16 1.38 10.03
CA LEU A 185 11.53 0.14 10.49
C LEU A 185 12.09 -1.08 9.76
N LEU A 186 12.13 -1.05 8.43
CA LEU A 186 12.60 -2.18 7.62
C LEU A 186 14.07 -2.51 7.89
N GLY A 187 14.94 -1.50 7.91
CA GLY A 187 16.37 -1.65 8.21
C GLY A 187 16.60 -2.17 9.62
N GLY A 188 15.99 -1.53 10.62
CA GLY A 188 16.17 -1.94 12.02
C GLY A 188 15.64 -3.35 12.32
N LEU A 189 14.57 -3.78 11.65
CA LEU A 189 14.09 -5.16 11.75
C LEU A 189 15.08 -6.14 11.10
N LEU A 190 15.58 -5.85 9.89
CA LEU A 190 16.58 -6.70 9.24
C LEU A 190 17.87 -6.79 10.06
N ASP A 191 18.36 -5.68 10.60
CA ASP A 191 19.55 -5.64 11.45
C ASP A 191 19.46 -6.67 12.59
N LYS A 192 18.39 -6.57 13.38
CA LYS A 192 18.13 -7.45 14.53
C LYS A 192 17.95 -8.91 14.13
N LEU A 193 17.18 -9.17 13.08
CA LEU A 193 16.88 -10.54 12.65
C LEU A 193 18.10 -11.24 12.02
N CYS A 194 18.95 -10.49 11.30
CA CYS A 194 20.20 -11.03 10.76
C CYS A 194 21.20 -11.31 11.88
N GLU A 195 21.33 -10.44 12.89
CA GLU A 195 22.20 -10.69 14.05
C GLU A 195 21.83 -12.01 14.75
N ILE A 196 20.53 -12.26 14.94
CA ILE A 196 20.03 -13.53 15.48
C ILE A 196 20.40 -14.69 14.54
N ALA A 197 20.17 -14.55 13.23
CA ALA A 197 20.47 -15.60 12.25
C ALA A 197 21.97 -15.94 12.16
N GLU A 198 22.86 -14.95 12.29
CA GLU A 198 24.31 -15.16 12.33
C GLU A 198 24.76 -15.91 13.58
N GLY A 199 24.06 -15.72 14.71
CA GLY A 199 24.31 -16.41 15.96
C GLY A 199 23.78 -17.85 16.02
N MET A 200 22.99 -18.30 15.03
CA MET A 200 22.48 -19.68 14.97
C MET A 200 23.59 -20.68 14.69
N SER A 201 23.54 -21.85 15.35
CA SER A 201 24.46 -22.96 15.10
C SER A 201 24.09 -23.70 13.80
N CYS A 202 25.02 -23.77 12.85
CA CYS A 202 24.73 -24.28 11.49
C CYS A 202 25.66 -25.42 11.00
N GLU A 203 26.41 -26.08 11.88
CA GLU A 203 27.55 -26.93 11.44
C GLU A 203 27.21 -28.41 11.16
N GLU A 204 26.09 -28.96 11.64
CA GLU A 204 25.78 -30.38 11.42
C GLU A 204 24.91 -30.61 10.16
N GLY A 205 25.47 -31.30 9.17
CA GLY A 205 24.71 -31.91 8.06
C GLY A 205 24.67 -31.16 6.73
N LEU A 206 25.58 -30.22 6.46
CA LEU A 206 25.68 -29.55 5.16
C LEU A 206 25.95 -30.57 4.02
N PRO A 207 25.14 -30.61 2.94
CA PRO A 207 25.41 -31.47 1.80
C PRO A 207 26.79 -31.18 1.19
N PRO A 208 27.56 -32.19 0.73
CA PRO A 208 28.90 -31.99 0.17
C PRO A 208 28.97 -31.03 -1.02
N GLU A 209 27.88 -30.90 -1.77
CA GLU A 209 27.72 -29.98 -2.90
C GLU A 209 27.50 -28.51 -2.49
N CYS A 210 27.20 -28.23 -1.22
CA CYS A 210 27.03 -26.88 -0.73
C CYS A 210 28.31 -26.40 -0.03
N SER A 211 28.86 -25.27 -0.48
CA SER A 211 30.07 -24.66 0.09
C SER A 211 29.78 -23.79 1.33
N ARG A 212 28.51 -23.42 1.54
CA ARG A 212 28.08 -22.47 2.57
C ARG A 212 26.73 -22.81 3.20
N CYS A 213 26.53 -22.39 4.45
CA CYS A 213 25.22 -22.40 5.09
C CYS A 213 24.32 -21.29 4.50
N PRO A 214 23.10 -21.60 4.01
CA PRO A 214 22.16 -20.61 3.51
C PRO A 214 21.76 -19.58 4.56
N ILE A 215 21.56 -19.96 5.83
CA ILE A 215 21.16 -19.01 6.88
C ILE A 215 22.22 -17.93 7.06
N HIS A 216 23.48 -18.32 7.21
CA HIS A 216 24.59 -17.36 7.38
C HIS A 216 24.84 -16.55 6.11
N TYR A 217 24.69 -17.16 4.94
CA TYR A 217 24.77 -16.42 3.69
C TYR A 217 23.66 -15.39 3.56
N ASN A 218 22.40 -15.78 3.81
CA ASN A 218 21.23 -14.91 3.73
C ASN A 218 21.38 -13.76 4.70
N ALA A 219 21.81 -14.01 5.94
CA ALA A 219 22.06 -12.97 6.92
C ALA A 219 23.13 -11.98 6.42
N ARG A 220 24.28 -12.47 5.95
CA ARG A 220 25.36 -11.62 5.42
C ARG A 220 24.93 -10.83 4.18
N ALA A 221 24.25 -11.48 3.24
CA ALA A 221 23.76 -10.86 2.01
C ALA A 221 22.71 -9.80 2.31
N LEU A 222 21.78 -10.06 3.22
CA LEU A 222 20.75 -9.09 3.63
C LEU A 222 21.29 -7.98 4.53
N GLN A 223 22.57 -8.01 4.93
CA GLN A 223 23.28 -6.88 5.55
C GLN A 223 23.94 -5.94 4.51
N ASP A 224 24.09 -6.40 3.27
CA ASP A 224 24.66 -5.59 2.20
C ASP A 224 23.72 -4.45 1.78
N GLU A 225 24.27 -3.25 1.62
CA GLU A 225 23.50 -2.03 1.33
C GLU A 225 22.74 -2.13 0.00
N GLN A 226 23.36 -2.70 -1.03
CA GLN A 226 22.78 -2.80 -2.36
C GLN A 226 21.66 -3.85 -2.39
N ILE A 227 21.88 -5.01 -1.76
CA ILE A 227 20.86 -6.06 -1.64
C ILE A 227 19.65 -5.55 -0.84
N ARG A 228 19.89 -4.81 0.25
CA ARG A 228 18.83 -4.14 1.04
C ARG A 228 18.04 -3.14 0.22
N GLU A 229 18.72 -2.27 -0.53
CA GLU A 229 18.06 -1.28 -1.39
C GLU A 229 17.10 -1.96 -2.37
N ARG A 230 17.51 -3.10 -2.95
CA ARG A 230 16.70 -3.89 -3.89
C ARG A 230 15.51 -4.57 -3.24
N LEU A 231 15.68 -5.13 -2.03
CA LEU A 231 14.57 -5.68 -1.27
C LEU A 231 13.54 -4.58 -0.94
N PHE A 232 14.00 -3.41 -0.50
CA PHE A 232 13.12 -2.28 -0.18
C PHE A 232 12.45 -1.71 -1.41
N ALA A 233 13.12 -1.70 -2.57
CA ALA A 233 12.52 -1.29 -3.83
C ALA A 233 11.34 -2.19 -4.21
N ILE A 234 11.42 -3.52 -3.98
CA ILE A 234 10.28 -4.41 -4.17
C ILE A 234 9.12 -3.99 -3.25
N PHE A 235 9.36 -3.77 -1.95
CA PHE A 235 8.31 -3.33 -1.03
C PHE A 235 7.71 -1.97 -1.40
N GLU A 236 8.51 -1.04 -1.93
CA GLU A 236 8.02 0.22 -2.46
C GLU A 236 7.06 0.00 -3.65
N LEU A 237 7.38 -0.92 -4.57
CA LEU A 237 6.45 -1.29 -5.65
C LEU A 237 5.13 -1.85 -5.11
N LEU A 238 5.19 -2.70 -4.07
CA LEU A 238 3.99 -3.23 -3.42
C LEU A 238 3.13 -2.12 -2.85
N SER A 239 3.75 -1.19 -2.12
CA SER A 239 3.09 -0.03 -1.52
C SER A 239 2.45 0.86 -2.59
N LYS A 240 3.16 1.16 -3.69
CA LYS A 240 2.61 1.94 -4.81
C LYS A 240 1.41 1.24 -5.47
N ARG A 241 1.35 -0.10 -5.45
CA ARG A 241 0.17 -0.88 -5.90
C ARG A 241 -0.98 -0.94 -4.88
N GLY A 242 -0.84 -0.32 -3.71
CA GLY A 242 -1.86 -0.28 -2.67
C GLY A 242 -1.82 -1.44 -1.69
N ASN A 243 -0.80 -2.31 -1.77
CA ASN A 243 -0.62 -3.38 -0.79
C ASN A 243 -0.18 -2.80 0.56
N ARG A 244 -0.63 -3.46 1.63
CA ARG A 244 -0.24 -3.13 3.00
C ARG A 244 0.25 -4.40 3.69
N ALA A 245 1.19 -4.23 4.62
CA ALA A 245 1.68 -5.31 5.46
C ALA A 245 1.61 -4.88 6.93
N THR A 246 1.20 -5.78 7.79
CA THR A 246 1.35 -5.56 9.23
C THR A 246 2.82 -5.75 9.63
N VAL A 247 3.22 -5.26 10.82
CA VAL A 247 4.58 -5.51 11.33
C VAL A 247 4.83 -7.02 11.48
N ARG A 248 3.80 -7.79 11.85
CA ARG A 248 3.86 -9.26 11.91
C ARG A 248 4.16 -9.89 10.55
N ASP A 249 3.55 -9.39 9.48
CA ASP A 249 3.79 -9.92 8.13
C ASP A 249 5.25 -9.69 7.71
N LEU A 250 5.81 -8.52 8.04
CA LEU A 250 7.22 -8.21 7.78
C LEU A 250 8.16 -9.12 8.59
N LEU A 251 7.94 -9.26 9.89
CA LEU A 251 8.72 -10.18 10.74
C LEU A 251 8.68 -11.61 10.19
N SER A 252 7.49 -12.09 9.81
CA SER A 252 7.31 -13.42 9.24
C SER A 252 8.05 -13.56 7.91
N CYS A 253 8.00 -12.54 7.06
CA CYS A 253 8.68 -12.52 5.77
C CYS A 253 10.20 -12.59 5.94
N PHE A 254 10.78 -11.72 6.78
CA PHE A 254 12.22 -11.67 7.01
C PHE A 254 12.77 -12.94 7.63
N VAL A 255 12.08 -13.50 8.63
CA VAL A 255 12.47 -14.79 9.22
C VAL A 255 12.43 -15.90 8.17
N PHE A 256 11.40 -15.92 7.32
CA PHE A 256 11.29 -16.92 6.28
C PHE A 256 12.40 -16.81 5.22
N ILE A 257 12.75 -15.60 4.74
CA ILE A 257 13.84 -15.48 3.77
C ILE A 257 15.23 -15.72 4.38
N LEU A 258 15.36 -15.66 5.70
CA LEU A 258 16.59 -16.01 6.41
C LEU A 258 16.72 -17.53 6.61
N THR A 259 15.64 -18.21 7.05
CA THR A 259 15.71 -19.60 7.55
C THR A 259 14.72 -20.58 6.93
N ARG A 260 13.87 -20.12 6.02
CA ARG A 260 12.70 -20.86 5.53
C ARG A 260 11.71 -21.30 6.64
N GLY A 261 11.84 -20.73 7.84
CA GLY A 261 11.04 -21.09 9.00
C GLY A 261 11.41 -22.42 9.64
N VAL A 262 12.61 -22.95 9.39
CA VAL A 262 13.11 -24.20 10.00
C VAL A 262 14.52 -24.03 10.54
N GLU A 263 14.94 -24.94 11.42
CA GLU A 263 16.33 -25.01 11.89
C GLU A 263 17.28 -25.44 10.76
N CYS A 264 18.56 -25.08 10.88
CA CYS A 264 19.58 -25.38 9.87
C CYS A 264 19.66 -26.89 9.52
N GLN A 265 19.52 -27.76 10.51
CA GLN A 265 19.56 -29.22 10.33
C GLN A 265 18.39 -29.74 9.47
N ASN A 266 17.26 -29.02 9.48
CA ASN A 266 16.05 -29.40 8.76
C ASN A 266 15.98 -28.81 7.35
N LEU A 267 16.81 -27.80 7.03
CA LEU A 267 16.89 -27.20 5.69
C LEU A 267 17.23 -28.21 4.59
N TRP A 268 17.93 -29.29 4.95
CA TRP A 268 18.53 -30.24 4.00
C TRP A 268 17.76 -31.57 3.89
N GLN A 269 16.61 -31.69 4.55
CA GLN A 269 15.83 -32.95 4.54
C GLN A 269 15.10 -33.21 3.20
N GLY A 270 15.23 -32.31 2.21
CA GLY A 270 14.66 -32.39 0.87
C GLY A 270 15.70 -32.64 -0.25
N ARG A 271 15.22 -32.81 -1.49
CA ARG A 271 16.07 -32.89 -2.71
C ARG A 271 16.32 -31.50 -3.30
N GLU A 272 16.63 -30.54 -2.46
CA GLU A 272 16.71 -29.13 -2.86
C GLU A 272 18.14 -28.76 -3.15
N LYS A 273 18.34 -27.87 -4.12
CA LYS A 273 19.69 -27.39 -4.42
C LYS A 273 20.04 -26.28 -3.43
N CYS A 274 21.34 -26.04 -3.22
CA CYS A 274 21.82 -25.06 -2.24
C CYS A 274 21.15 -23.68 -2.40
N TYR A 275 20.99 -23.22 -3.65
CA TYR A 275 20.37 -21.93 -3.97
C TYR A 275 18.85 -21.87 -3.80
N ASP A 276 18.14 -23.00 -3.65
CA ASP A 276 16.69 -22.99 -3.38
C ASP A 276 16.40 -22.39 -1.98
N ASN A 277 17.40 -22.45 -1.07
CA ASN A 277 17.32 -21.92 0.29
C ASN A 277 17.96 -20.52 0.44
N ASP A 278 18.39 -19.89 -0.64
CA ASP A 278 18.92 -18.53 -0.61
C ASP A 278 17.77 -17.49 -0.61
N TYR A 279 18.00 -16.32 -0.01
CA TYR A 279 16.99 -15.27 0.20
C TYR A 279 16.29 -14.85 -1.09
N TYR A 280 17.02 -14.77 -2.21
CA TYR A 280 16.47 -14.40 -3.52
C TYR A 280 15.56 -15.48 -4.13
N SER A 281 15.65 -16.72 -3.66
CA SER A 281 14.73 -17.81 -4.02
C SER A 281 13.54 -17.86 -3.06
N LEU A 282 13.83 -17.78 -1.76
CA LEU A 282 12.84 -17.86 -0.69
C LEU A 282 11.81 -16.72 -0.73
N LEU A 283 12.23 -15.51 -1.11
CA LEU A 283 11.33 -14.36 -1.27
C LEU A 283 10.18 -14.64 -2.26
N PHE A 284 10.39 -15.54 -3.22
CA PHE A 284 9.41 -15.89 -4.25
C PHE A 284 8.94 -17.34 -4.16
N ASP A 285 9.21 -18.05 -3.05
CA ASP A 285 8.77 -19.44 -2.88
C ASP A 285 7.24 -19.52 -2.82
N ALA A 286 6.65 -20.28 -3.74
CA ALA A 286 5.21 -20.51 -3.81
C ALA A 286 4.64 -21.21 -2.56
N ASN A 287 5.49 -21.89 -1.77
CA ASN A 287 5.09 -22.53 -0.52
C ASN A 287 5.10 -21.58 0.68
N ALA A 288 5.67 -20.37 0.54
CA ALA A 288 5.72 -19.38 1.60
C ALA A 288 4.30 -18.91 1.95
N ARG A 289 3.87 -19.20 3.18
CA ARG A 289 2.51 -18.90 3.66
C ARG A 289 2.45 -17.48 4.23
N SER A 290 2.02 -16.51 3.42
CA SER A 290 1.53 -15.19 3.84
C SER A 290 0.97 -14.43 2.63
N ALA A 291 -0.04 -13.59 2.86
CA ALA A 291 -0.57 -12.68 1.83
C ALA A 291 0.51 -11.71 1.29
N LEU A 292 1.53 -11.41 2.10
CA LEU A 292 2.66 -10.59 1.66
C LEU A 292 3.49 -11.29 0.58
N PHE A 293 3.74 -12.59 0.68
CA PHE A 293 4.46 -13.36 -0.34
C PHE A 293 3.68 -13.43 -1.66
N ASP A 294 2.36 -13.61 -1.59
CA ASP A 294 1.48 -13.55 -2.76
C ASP A 294 1.57 -12.17 -3.42
N ALA A 295 1.44 -11.10 -2.63
CA ALA A 295 1.55 -9.74 -3.12
C ALA A 295 2.92 -9.43 -3.76
N ILE A 296 4.02 -10.00 -3.23
CA ILE A 296 5.36 -9.85 -3.81
C ILE A 296 5.42 -10.47 -5.20
N ARG A 297 5.03 -11.74 -5.33
CA ARG A 297 5.04 -12.46 -6.61
C ARG A 297 4.14 -11.80 -7.66
N GLU A 298 2.95 -11.36 -7.26
CA GLU A 298 2.00 -10.69 -8.15
C GLU A 298 2.46 -9.28 -8.54
N THR A 299 3.24 -8.63 -7.66
CA THR A 299 3.74 -7.28 -7.91
C THR A 299 4.96 -7.30 -8.81
N PHE A 300 6.02 -7.97 -8.38
CA PHE A 300 7.29 -7.96 -9.10
C PHE A 300 8.16 -9.16 -8.71
N ASP A 301 8.17 -10.20 -9.55
CA ASP A 301 9.16 -11.28 -9.50
C ASP A 301 10.16 -11.10 -10.65
N PRO A 302 11.44 -10.75 -10.36
CA PRO A 302 12.47 -10.59 -11.39
C PRO A 302 12.61 -11.77 -12.35
N GLY A 303 12.30 -12.99 -11.90
CA GLY A 303 12.32 -14.19 -12.73
C GLY A 303 11.30 -14.16 -13.87
N GLU A 304 10.19 -13.46 -13.71
CA GLU A 304 9.07 -13.41 -14.66
C GLU A 304 9.18 -12.25 -15.67
N TYR A 305 10.04 -11.26 -15.42
CA TYR A 305 10.23 -10.11 -16.31
C TYR A 305 11.36 -10.34 -17.31
N ALA A 306 11.15 -10.06 -18.58
CA ALA A 306 12.23 -10.05 -19.57
C ALA A 306 13.22 -8.91 -19.27
N ASP A 307 14.50 -9.23 -19.18
CA ASP A 307 15.60 -8.24 -19.17
C ASP A 307 16.61 -8.70 -20.23
N PRO A 308 16.55 -8.16 -21.46
CA PRO A 308 17.39 -8.62 -22.56
C PRO A 308 18.89 -8.61 -22.26
N LYS A 309 19.37 -7.70 -21.39
CA LYS A 309 20.78 -7.66 -21.00
C LYS A 309 21.13 -8.88 -20.14
N ILE A 310 20.33 -9.13 -19.10
CA ILE A 310 20.58 -10.21 -18.14
C ILE A 310 20.29 -11.58 -18.76
N ASP A 311 19.20 -11.68 -19.52
CA ASP A 311 18.80 -12.91 -20.20
C ASP A 311 19.91 -13.42 -21.12
N VAL A 312 20.55 -12.54 -21.90
CA VAL A 312 21.67 -12.90 -22.78
C VAL A 312 22.89 -13.33 -21.98
N LEU A 313 23.32 -12.57 -20.96
CA LEU A 313 24.51 -12.88 -20.16
C LEU A 313 24.39 -14.22 -19.43
N LEU A 314 23.19 -14.53 -18.89
CA LEU A 314 22.91 -15.81 -18.25
C LEU A 314 22.90 -16.96 -19.27
N TRP A 315 22.40 -16.72 -20.50
CA TRP A 315 22.37 -17.74 -21.56
C TRP A 315 23.74 -18.03 -22.15
N THR A 316 24.59 -17.01 -22.33
CA THR A 316 25.94 -17.15 -22.88
C THR A 316 26.99 -17.55 -21.84
N ASN A 317 26.60 -17.60 -20.56
CA ASN A 317 27.50 -17.85 -19.43
C ASN A 317 28.62 -16.79 -19.28
N GLU A 318 28.35 -15.55 -19.73
CA GLU A 318 29.24 -14.39 -19.57
C GLU A 318 28.92 -13.63 -18.27
N THR A 319 28.71 -14.38 -17.18
CA THR A 319 28.16 -13.87 -15.92
C THR A 319 29.18 -13.19 -15.01
N GLU A 320 30.48 -13.34 -15.29
CA GLU A 320 31.58 -12.67 -14.58
C GLU A 320 31.41 -11.13 -14.58
N ILE A 321 30.81 -10.58 -15.62
CA ILE A 321 30.56 -9.14 -15.77
C ILE A 321 29.56 -8.62 -14.72
N LEU A 322 28.73 -9.51 -14.13
CA LEU A 322 27.71 -9.13 -13.17
C LEU A 322 28.26 -8.87 -11.76
N GLN A 323 29.45 -9.39 -11.42
CA GLN A 323 30.11 -9.25 -10.11
C GLN A 323 29.23 -9.70 -8.94
N TRP A 324 29.11 -11.02 -8.78
CA TRP A 324 28.28 -11.65 -7.74
C TRP A 324 28.75 -11.37 -6.32
N PHE A 325 27.83 -11.43 -5.35
CA PHE A 325 28.12 -11.08 -3.96
C PHE A 325 29.18 -11.97 -3.29
N ASP A 326 29.22 -13.26 -3.62
CA ASP A 326 30.18 -14.23 -3.07
C ASP A 326 31.30 -14.60 -4.06
N ASP A 327 31.45 -13.83 -5.16
CA ASP A 327 32.38 -14.10 -6.27
C ASP A 327 32.24 -15.51 -6.90
N GLU A 328 31.20 -16.29 -6.55
CA GLU A 328 30.93 -17.61 -7.12
C GLU A 328 30.05 -17.48 -8.37
N ASN A 329 30.66 -17.69 -9.54
CA ASN A 329 29.92 -17.69 -10.80
C ASN A 329 28.93 -18.86 -10.86
N PRO A 330 27.63 -18.59 -11.13
CA PRO A 330 26.66 -19.65 -11.31
C PRO A 330 26.93 -20.41 -12.60
N ALA A 331 26.62 -21.70 -12.59
CA ALA A 331 26.60 -22.51 -13.81
C ALA A 331 25.51 -22.02 -14.78
N GLN A 332 25.70 -22.30 -16.07
CA GLN A 332 24.68 -22.04 -17.08
C GLN A 332 23.36 -22.74 -16.71
N PRO A 333 22.22 -22.03 -16.76
CA PRO A 333 20.92 -22.59 -16.40
C PRO A 333 20.48 -23.68 -17.38
N ALA A 334 20.10 -24.85 -16.86
CA ALA A 334 19.67 -25.99 -17.67
C ALA A 334 18.18 -25.97 -18.04
N ASN A 335 17.38 -25.17 -17.34
CA ASN A 335 15.93 -25.08 -17.52
C ASN A 335 15.40 -23.69 -17.11
N LEU A 336 14.12 -23.45 -17.41
CA LEU A 336 13.47 -22.16 -17.12
C LEU A 336 13.48 -21.82 -15.63
N ARG A 337 13.26 -22.79 -14.73
CA ARG A 337 13.26 -22.54 -13.27
C ARG A 337 14.64 -22.06 -12.81
N GLU A 338 15.71 -22.66 -13.31
CA GLU A 338 17.08 -22.23 -13.03
C GLU A 338 17.35 -20.83 -13.57
N LEU A 339 16.89 -20.51 -14.79
CA LEU A 339 16.98 -19.14 -15.30
C LEU A 339 16.28 -18.14 -14.39
N GLN A 340 15.03 -18.41 -14.01
CA GLN A 340 14.26 -17.52 -13.15
C GLN A 340 14.97 -17.29 -11.81
N THR A 341 15.57 -18.34 -11.26
CA THR A 341 16.35 -18.25 -10.02
C THR A 341 17.60 -17.38 -10.19
N LEU A 342 18.35 -17.57 -11.28
CA LEU A 342 19.51 -16.74 -11.59
C LEU A 342 19.16 -15.29 -11.92
N LYS A 343 17.99 -15.04 -12.50
CA LYS A 343 17.47 -13.68 -12.72
C LYS A 343 17.11 -12.99 -11.42
N ARG A 344 16.49 -13.70 -10.47
CA ARG A 344 16.25 -13.20 -9.12
C ARG A 344 17.57 -12.86 -8.43
N ARG A 345 18.54 -13.79 -8.47
CA ARG A 345 19.90 -13.54 -7.97
C ARG A 345 20.54 -12.31 -8.62
N ALA A 346 20.49 -12.22 -9.96
CA ALA A 346 21.05 -11.09 -10.71
C ALA A 346 20.40 -9.77 -10.34
N TYR A 347 19.07 -9.73 -10.14
CA TYR A 347 18.38 -8.54 -9.66
C TYR A 347 18.98 -8.07 -8.33
N PHE A 348 19.18 -8.99 -7.38
CA PHE A 348 19.69 -8.69 -6.05
C PHE A 348 21.18 -8.40 -5.97
N GLU A 349 22.03 -9.01 -6.80
CA GLU A 349 23.49 -8.98 -6.62
C GLU A 349 24.28 -8.21 -7.69
N GLN A 350 23.70 -7.88 -8.85
CA GLN A 350 24.44 -7.17 -9.92
C GLN A 350 24.90 -5.75 -9.52
N GLN A 351 25.57 -5.00 -10.39
CA GLN A 351 26.00 -3.62 -10.07
C GLN A 351 25.04 -2.51 -10.54
N ASP A 352 24.07 -2.79 -11.40
CA ASP A 352 23.13 -1.78 -11.91
C ASP A 352 22.24 -1.20 -10.79
N SER A 353 22.01 0.12 -10.81
CA SER A 353 21.05 0.77 -9.91
C SER A 353 19.63 0.24 -10.09
N VAL A 354 18.82 0.32 -9.03
CA VAL A 354 17.39 -0.08 -9.05
C VAL A 354 16.64 0.61 -10.19
N ASP A 355 16.83 1.91 -10.38
CA ASP A 355 16.19 2.68 -11.45
C ASP A 355 16.54 2.15 -12.84
N THR A 356 17.80 1.77 -13.04
CA THR A 356 18.28 1.23 -14.32
C THR A 356 17.67 -0.14 -14.60
N GLN A 357 17.50 -0.97 -13.57
CA GLN A 357 16.84 -2.27 -13.68
C GLN A 357 15.34 -2.10 -13.95
N PHE A 358 14.64 -1.27 -13.17
CA PHE A 358 13.23 -0.98 -13.36
C PHE A 358 12.93 -0.33 -14.72
N ALA A 359 13.83 0.52 -15.23
CA ALA A 359 13.72 1.08 -16.58
C ALA A 359 13.72 0.02 -17.68
N ARG A 360 14.41 -1.12 -17.49
CA ARG A 360 14.41 -2.24 -18.44
C ARG A 360 13.26 -3.20 -18.23
N MET A 361 12.97 -3.51 -16.97
CA MET A 361 12.05 -4.60 -16.61
C MET A 361 10.59 -4.16 -16.56
N LEU A 362 10.29 -2.97 -16.01
CA LEU A 362 8.90 -2.59 -15.77
C LEU A 362 8.17 -2.20 -17.07
N PRO A 363 6.89 -2.56 -17.21
CA PRO A 363 6.03 -2.08 -18.29
C PRO A 363 5.86 -0.56 -18.25
N GLU A 364 5.67 0.05 -19.42
CA GLU A 364 5.50 1.51 -19.51
C GLU A 364 4.31 2.03 -18.69
N ALA A 365 3.25 1.23 -18.58
CA ALA A 365 2.08 1.56 -17.76
C ALA A 365 2.44 1.73 -16.27
N GLU A 366 3.32 0.89 -15.75
CA GLU A 366 3.77 0.97 -14.35
C GLU A 366 4.65 2.20 -14.15
N LYS A 367 5.59 2.45 -15.06
CA LYS A 367 6.44 3.65 -15.02
C LYS A 367 5.63 4.94 -15.08
N ASP A 368 4.62 5.01 -15.95
CA ASP A 368 3.72 6.16 -16.04
C ASP A 368 2.92 6.37 -14.75
N PHE A 369 2.47 5.29 -14.11
CA PHE A 369 1.74 5.38 -12.85
C PHE A 369 2.63 5.85 -11.70
N TYR A 370 3.86 5.33 -11.59
CA TYR A 370 4.78 5.78 -10.55
C TYR A 370 5.20 7.23 -10.74
N LYS A 371 5.43 7.67 -11.99
CA LYS A 371 5.62 9.10 -12.29
C LYS A 371 4.41 9.96 -11.87
N LEU A 372 3.20 9.43 -12.02
CA LEU A 372 1.99 10.12 -11.56
C LEU A 372 1.97 10.24 -10.03
N LEU A 373 2.32 9.18 -9.29
CA LEU A 373 2.38 9.21 -7.82
C LEU A 373 3.48 10.13 -7.29
N ASP A 374 4.69 10.01 -7.83
CA ASP A 374 5.90 10.70 -7.37
C ASP A 374 5.91 12.20 -7.74
N SER A 375 4.96 12.64 -8.58
CA SER A 375 4.81 14.06 -8.90
C SER A 375 4.34 14.85 -7.67
N MET A 376 5.06 15.91 -7.31
CA MET A 376 4.76 16.71 -6.12
C MET A 376 3.59 17.69 -6.29
N GLN A 377 3.17 17.94 -7.54
CA GLN A 377 2.14 18.91 -7.88
C GLN A 377 1.33 18.45 -9.09
N SER A 378 0.04 18.82 -9.10
CA SER A 378 -0.79 18.64 -10.28
C SER A 378 -0.19 19.37 -11.47
N SER A 379 -0.02 18.67 -12.58
CA SER A 379 0.31 19.28 -13.87
C SER A 379 -0.90 19.22 -14.80
N LYS A 380 -1.11 20.30 -15.56
CA LYS A 380 -2.16 20.35 -16.60
C LYS A 380 -2.04 19.17 -17.57
N HIS A 381 -0.80 18.78 -17.91
CA HIS A 381 -0.53 17.66 -18.80
C HIS A 381 -1.00 16.31 -18.25
N GLU A 382 -0.78 16.03 -16.96
CA GLU A 382 -1.25 14.78 -16.34
C GLU A 382 -2.77 14.74 -16.22
N VAL A 383 -3.42 15.87 -15.90
CA VAL A 383 -4.89 15.97 -15.93
C VAL A 383 -5.42 15.66 -17.33
N GLU A 384 -4.85 16.30 -18.36
CA GLU A 384 -5.25 16.08 -19.77
C GLU A 384 -5.06 14.62 -20.21
N LYS A 385 -3.96 13.97 -19.81
CA LYS A 385 -3.73 12.53 -20.06
C LYS A 385 -4.78 11.66 -19.40
N LEU A 386 -5.13 11.92 -18.14
CA LEU A 386 -6.16 11.15 -17.43
C LEU A 386 -7.53 11.35 -18.07
N VAL A 387 -7.88 12.58 -18.43
CA VAL A 387 -9.12 12.91 -19.15
C VAL A 387 -9.20 12.19 -20.49
N GLU A 388 -8.10 12.18 -21.26
CA GLU A 388 -8.01 11.41 -22.51
C GLU A 388 -8.23 9.91 -22.26
N LYS A 389 -7.54 9.33 -21.28
CA LYS A 389 -7.69 7.90 -20.92
C LYS A 389 -9.12 7.56 -20.51
N ILE A 390 -9.78 8.38 -19.71
CA ILE A 390 -11.19 8.17 -19.32
C ILE A 390 -12.11 8.23 -20.54
N ASN A 391 -11.92 9.21 -21.43
CA ASN A 391 -12.72 9.29 -22.65
C ASN A 391 -12.50 8.06 -23.55
N LEU A 392 -11.26 7.62 -23.73
CA LEU A 392 -10.94 6.41 -24.51
C LEU A 392 -11.45 5.13 -23.87
N PHE A 393 -11.62 5.11 -22.55
CA PHE A 393 -12.20 3.98 -21.84
C PHE A 393 -13.64 3.69 -22.27
N TYR A 394 -14.45 4.74 -22.46
CA TYR A 394 -15.82 4.61 -22.98
C TYR A 394 -15.87 4.59 -24.51
N ALA A 395 -15.12 5.48 -25.16
CA ALA A 395 -15.12 5.70 -26.59
C ALA A 395 -13.74 5.43 -27.21
N PRO A 396 -13.35 4.16 -27.39
CA PRO A 396 -12.09 3.84 -28.07
C PRO A 396 -12.17 4.28 -29.53
N LEU A 397 -11.22 5.10 -29.96
CA LEU A 397 -11.14 5.60 -31.33
C LEU A 397 -10.33 4.64 -32.22
N GLY A 398 -10.72 4.51 -33.49
CA GLY A 398 -9.89 3.89 -34.52
C GLY A 398 -8.64 4.72 -34.85
N LYS A 399 -7.63 4.10 -35.47
CA LYS A 399 -6.36 4.76 -35.85
C LYS A 399 -6.55 5.99 -36.76
N GLU A 400 -7.66 6.06 -37.49
CA GLU A 400 -7.99 7.14 -38.44
C GLU A 400 -8.78 8.29 -37.80
N SER A 401 -9.34 8.09 -36.60
CA SER A 401 -10.12 9.12 -35.90
C SER A 401 -9.19 9.92 -34.99
N GLN A 402 -8.94 11.18 -35.32
CA GLN A 402 -8.16 12.06 -34.45
C GLN A 402 -8.91 12.27 -33.14
N ALA A 403 -8.21 12.07 -32.02
CA ALA A 403 -8.68 12.35 -30.66
C ALA A 403 -8.82 13.86 -30.37
N ALA A 404 -9.21 14.65 -31.37
CA ALA A 404 -9.34 16.11 -31.26
C ALA A 404 -10.31 16.43 -30.10
N GLY A 405 -9.79 17.10 -29.07
CA GLY A 405 -10.56 17.48 -27.88
C GLY A 405 -10.63 16.46 -26.73
N TYR A 406 -10.30 15.17 -26.94
CA TYR A 406 -10.43 14.13 -25.91
C TYR A 406 -9.61 14.41 -24.65
N ARG A 407 -8.46 15.08 -24.79
CA ARG A 407 -7.60 15.43 -23.65
C ARG A 407 -8.05 16.71 -22.93
N PHE A 408 -8.74 17.61 -23.64
CA PHE A 408 -9.09 18.94 -23.14
C PHE A 408 -10.48 19.01 -22.50
N ARG A 409 -11.36 18.04 -22.81
CA ARG A 409 -12.72 18.00 -22.29
C ARG A 409 -13.11 16.58 -21.91
N LEU A 410 -13.48 16.39 -20.65
CA LEU A 410 -14.03 15.12 -20.18
C LEU A 410 -15.50 15.04 -20.56
N ARG A 411 -15.87 13.98 -21.28
CA ARG A 411 -17.25 13.71 -21.67
C ARG A 411 -17.98 13.00 -20.55
N LEU A 412 -19.18 13.49 -20.23
CA LEU A 412 -20.04 12.86 -19.23
C LEU A 412 -20.82 11.72 -19.89
N TRP A 413 -20.17 10.57 -20.00
CA TRP A 413 -20.73 9.37 -20.58
C TRP A 413 -21.90 8.83 -19.74
N ASN A 414 -23.01 8.58 -20.42
CA ASN A 414 -24.21 7.99 -19.88
C ASN A 414 -24.47 6.66 -20.56
N LYS A 415 -24.85 5.67 -19.76
CA LYS A 415 -25.16 4.33 -20.22
C LYS A 415 -26.63 4.23 -20.65
N HIS A 416 -26.87 3.78 -21.87
CA HIS A 416 -28.20 3.47 -22.39
C HIS A 416 -28.31 2.01 -22.83
N ARG A 417 -29.50 1.43 -22.66
CA ARG A 417 -29.86 0.10 -23.17
C ARG A 417 -31.21 0.20 -23.85
N TYR A 418 -31.26 -0.14 -25.14
CA TYR A 418 -32.50 -0.16 -25.92
C TYR A 418 -33.39 -1.37 -25.59
N ALA A 419 -32.81 -2.46 -25.10
CA ALA A 419 -33.52 -3.68 -24.71
C ALA A 419 -32.90 -4.34 -23.47
N VAL A 420 -33.73 -5.08 -22.72
CA VAL A 420 -33.28 -5.92 -21.61
C VAL A 420 -32.34 -7.00 -22.17
N GLY A 421 -31.12 -7.06 -21.64
CA GLY A 421 -30.09 -7.99 -22.12
C GLY A 421 -29.28 -7.52 -23.34
N GLY A 422 -29.61 -6.38 -23.94
CA GLY A 422 -28.86 -5.80 -25.06
C GLY A 422 -27.50 -5.23 -24.66
N VAL A 423 -26.61 -5.08 -25.65
CA VAL A 423 -25.31 -4.40 -25.48
C VAL A 423 -25.57 -2.98 -24.99
N ALA A 424 -24.84 -2.57 -23.95
CA ALA A 424 -24.94 -1.20 -23.45
C ALA A 424 -24.24 -0.25 -24.43
N ASN A 425 -24.93 0.82 -24.80
CA ASN A 425 -24.36 1.91 -25.57
C ASN A 425 -24.05 3.08 -24.64
N TYR A 426 -23.00 3.83 -24.96
CA TYR A 426 -22.64 5.03 -24.22
C TYR A 426 -22.81 6.26 -25.10
N PHE A 427 -23.35 7.32 -24.52
CA PHE A 427 -23.52 8.61 -25.17
C PHE A 427 -23.14 9.73 -24.20
N ALA A 428 -22.66 10.86 -24.71
CA ALA A 428 -22.36 12.04 -23.93
C ALA A 428 -23.07 13.25 -24.54
N MET A 429 -23.78 14.01 -23.70
CA MET A 429 -24.43 15.27 -24.11
C MET A 429 -23.74 16.48 -23.48
N ARG A 430 -22.86 16.23 -22.50
CA ARG A 430 -22.24 17.25 -21.65
C ARG A 430 -20.76 16.96 -21.55
N THR A 431 -19.98 18.03 -21.42
CA THR A 431 -18.55 17.96 -21.21
C THR A 431 -18.15 18.90 -20.08
N ILE A 432 -17.05 18.57 -19.40
CA ILE A 432 -16.37 19.48 -18.47
C ILE A 432 -14.96 19.73 -19.00
N SER A 433 -14.51 21.00 -18.95
CA SER A 433 -13.13 21.35 -19.32
C SER A 433 -12.14 20.66 -18.39
N ALA A 434 -11.05 20.11 -18.94
CA ALA A 434 -9.94 19.59 -18.15
C ALA A 434 -9.36 20.66 -17.22
N GLU A 435 -9.49 21.94 -17.58
CA GLU A 435 -9.06 23.08 -16.76
C GLU A 435 -9.90 23.28 -15.49
N ARG A 436 -11.06 22.62 -15.37
CA ARG A 436 -11.86 22.60 -14.13
C ARG A 436 -11.51 21.44 -13.20
N LEU A 437 -10.60 20.57 -13.65
CA LEU A 437 -10.14 19.41 -12.91
C LEU A 437 -8.70 19.61 -12.45
N THR A 438 -8.35 18.94 -11.37
CA THR A 438 -7.00 18.92 -10.81
C THR A 438 -6.72 17.56 -10.18
N ILE A 439 -5.43 17.29 -9.94
CA ILE A 439 -4.97 16.08 -9.29
C ILE A 439 -4.53 16.43 -7.87
N TYR A 440 -5.16 15.82 -6.88
CA TYR A 440 -4.74 15.92 -5.49
C TYR A 440 -3.94 14.70 -5.08
N HIS A 441 -2.82 14.95 -4.42
CA HIS A 441 -1.99 13.90 -3.84
C HIS A 441 -2.39 13.71 -2.38
N PRO A 442 -2.46 12.46 -1.90
CA PRO A 442 -2.66 12.22 -0.48
C PRO A 442 -1.50 12.85 0.29
N ASN A 443 -1.82 13.52 1.38
CA ASN A 443 -0.88 13.98 2.39
C ASN A 443 -1.35 13.52 3.78
N LEU A 444 -0.45 13.41 4.75
CA LEU A 444 -0.86 13.15 6.13
C LEU A 444 -1.47 14.40 6.72
N ASN A 445 -2.45 14.21 7.59
CA ASN A 445 -2.89 15.28 8.46
C ASN A 445 -1.69 15.81 9.25
N ASN A 446 -1.60 17.14 9.41
CA ASN A 446 -0.50 17.78 10.13
C ASN A 446 -0.33 17.24 11.55
N LYS A 447 -1.39 16.69 12.17
CA LYS A 447 -1.31 16.01 13.47
C LYS A 447 -0.32 14.84 13.47
N TYR A 448 -0.13 14.17 12.33
CA TYR A 448 0.63 12.91 12.21
C TYR A 448 1.88 13.05 11.33
N GLN A 449 2.07 14.18 10.65
CA GLN A 449 3.08 14.34 9.60
C GLN A 449 4.52 14.14 10.10
N ASP A 450 4.80 14.53 11.34
CA ASP A 450 6.13 14.33 11.96
C ASP A 450 6.29 12.96 12.64
N ALA A 451 5.17 12.25 12.85
CA ALA A 451 5.15 10.98 13.57
C ALA A 451 5.24 9.76 12.66
N MET A 452 4.80 9.87 11.41
CA MET A 452 4.66 8.74 10.50
C MET A 452 4.97 9.12 9.05
N PRO A 453 5.55 8.20 8.25
CA PRO A 453 5.64 8.38 6.81
C PRO A 453 4.28 8.18 6.13
N ILE A 454 4.12 8.84 4.98
CA ILE A 454 2.91 8.71 4.16
C ILE A 454 2.97 7.49 3.24
N HIS A 455 1.82 6.82 3.10
CA HIS A 455 1.59 5.81 2.08
C HIS A 455 1.01 6.44 0.79
N GLN A 456 1.78 6.41 -0.30
CA GLN A 456 1.37 6.94 -1.61
C GLN A 456 1.06 5.80 -2.60
N ASP A 457 -0.22 5.50 -2.76
CA ASP A 457 -0.73 4.42 -3.65
C ASP A 457 -1.79 4.90 -4.66
N HIS A 458 -2.13 6.18 -4.62
CA HIS A 458 -3.15 6.76 -5.48
C HIS A 458 -3.04 8.28 -5.53
N VAL A 459 -3.75 8.84 -6.50
CA VAL A 459 -4.12 10.26 -6.53
C VAL A 459 -5.63 10.42 -6.63
N LEU A 460 -6.16 11.61 -6.38
CA LEU A 460 -7.55 11.95 -6.67
C LEU A 460 -7.64 12.89 -7.86
N LEU A 461 -8.37 12.51 -8.90
CA LEU A 461 -8.80 13.41 -9.95
C LEU A 461 -10.14 14.03 -9.53
N ALA A 462 -10.19 15.33 -9.30
CA ALA A 462 -11.39 16.01 -8.80
C ALA A 462 -11.51 17.42 -9.36
N VAL A 463 -12.61 18.09 -9.03
CA VAL A 463 -12.80 19.52 -9.34
C VAL A 463 -11.83 20.40 -8.56
N HIS A 464 -11.60 21.63 -9.02
CA HIS A 464 -10.88 22.65 -8.23
C HIS A 464 -11.56 22.91 -6.90
N ASP A 465 -10.76 23.30 -5.92
CA ASP A 465 -11.19 23.61 -4.55
C ASP A 465 -11.97 22.45 -3.89
N TRP A 466 -11.56 21.21 -4.19
CA TRP A 466 -12.25 20.01 -3.75
C TRP A 466 -12.35 19.95 -2.23
N LEU A 467 -13.57 19.71 -1.77
CA LEU A 467 -13.89 19.34 -0.40
C LEU A 467 -14.45 17.92 -0.36
N PRO A 468 -14.29 17.21 0.77
CA PRO A 468 -14.91 15.91 0.93
C PRO A 468 -16.43 15.94 0.71
N GLY A 469 -16.90 15.12 -0.23
CA GLY A 469 -18.29 15.11 -0.71
C GLY A 469 -18.43 15.59 -2.16
N ASP A 470 -17.48 16.40 -2.63
CA ASP A 470 -17.42 16.85 -4.02
C ASP A 470 -17.00 15.71 -4.96
N PRO A 471 -17.35 15.81 -6.27
CA PRO A 471 -17.02 14.79 -7.26
C PRO A 471 -15.51 14.52 -7.33
N ALA A 472 -15.10 13.30 -7.03
CA ALA A 472 -13.71 12.86 -7.13
C ALA A 472 -13.60 11.41 -7.59
N LEU A 473 -12.55 11.14 -8.36
CA LEU A 473 -12.17 9.81 -8.80
C LEU A 473 -10.82 9.47 -8.20
N ARG A 474 -10.80 8.49 -7.30
CA ARG A 474 -9.55 7.85 -6.88
C ARG A 474 -8.92 7.13 -8.06
N ILE A 475 -7.68 7.45 -8.38
CA ILE A 475 -6.84 6.79 -9.38
C ILE A 475 -5.76 6.00 -8.64
N ASP A 476 -6.09 4.75 -8.31
CA ASP A 476 -5.15 3.73 -7.81
C ASP A 476 -4.63 2.87 -8.98
N TRP A 477 -3.72 1.94 -8.70
CA TRP A 477 -3.12 1.07 -9.72
C TRP A 477 -4.17 0.36 -10.58
N GLU A 478 -5.20 -0.25 -9.98
CA GLU A 478 -6.24 -0.96 -10.73
C GLU A 478 -7.00 -0.03 -11.69
N MET A 479 -7.39 1.16 -11.23
CA MET A 479 -8.05 2.16 -12.07
C MET A 479 -7.13 2.60 -13.21
N PHE A 480 -5.88 2.93 -12.91
CA PHE A 480 -4.91 3.36 -13.91
C PHE A 480 -4.62 2.27 -14.95
N GLN A 481 -4.46 1.02 -14.50
CA GLN A 481 -4.26 -0.14 -15.36
C GLN A 481 -5.45 -0.38 -16.28
N ALA A 482 -6.69 -0.26 -15.77
CA ALA A 482 -7.89 -0.43 -16.57
C ALA A 482 -8.01 0.66 -17.65
N LEU A 483 -7.76 1.92 -17.27
CA LEU A 483 -7.69 3.07 -18.17
C LEU A 483 -6.62 2.89 -19.26
N ASN A 484 -5.43 2.42 -18.89
CA ASN A 484 -4.34 2.19 -19.84
C ASN A 484 -4.61 1.00 -20.76
N SER A 485 -5.18 -0.08 -20.23
CA SER A 485 -5.59 -1.24 -21.02
C SER A 485 -6.65 -0.86 -22.06
N ALA A 486 -7.61 -0.01 -21.68
CA ALA A 486 -8.63 0.46 -22.60
C ALA A 486 -8.04 1.33 -23.72
N ARG A 487 -7.10 2.22 -23.38
CA ARG A 487 -6.30 2.98 -24.37
C ARG A 487 -5.56 2.06 -25.34
N ASN A 488 -5.08 0.90 -24.86
CA ASN A 488 -4.43 -0.12 -25.68
C ASN A 488 -5.41 -1.05 -26.41
N GLY A 489 -6.72 -0.76 -26.36
CA GLY A 489 -7.75 -1.46 -27.12
C GLY A 489 -8.52 -2.55 -26.38
N LYS A 490 -8.31 -2.73 -25.07
CA LYS A 490 -9.12 -3.65 -24.24
C LYS A 490 -10.57 -3.15 -24.17
N PRO A 491 -11.57 -3.93 -24.64
CA PRO A 491 -12.96 -3.49 -24.67
C PRO A 491 -13.55 -3.21 -23.29
N ILE A 492 -14.45 -2.23 -23.18
CA ILE A 492 -15.14 -1.88 -21.94
C ILE A 492 -15.92 -3.07 -21.32
N VAL A 493 -16.41 -4.00 -22.15
CA VAL A 493 -17.22 -5.16 -21.72
C VAL A 493 -16.41 -6.16 -20.89
N VAL A 494 -15.08 -6.21 -21.06
CA VAL A 494 -14.19 -7.10 -20.30
C VAL A 494 -13.49 -6.38 -19.14
N GLN A 495 -13.86 -5.13 -18.88
CA GLN A 495 -13.32 -4.37 -17.75
C GLN A 495 -14.00 -4.79 -16.44
N PRO A 496 -13.28 -4.77 -15.31
CA PRO A 496 -13.86 -5.12 -14.03
C PRO A 496 -15.07 -4.23 -13.67
N TYR A 497 -16.12 -4.84 -13.13
CA TYR A 497 -17.37 -4.13 -12.84
C TYR A 497 -17.20 -3.01 -11.79
N HIS A 498 -16.32 -3.20 -10.80
CA HIS A 498 -16.08 -2.19 -9.76
C HIS A 498 -15.39 -0.93 -10.32
N ILE A 499 -14.50 -1.08 -11.31
CA ILE A 499 -13.89 0.04 -12.05
C ILE A 499 -14.96 0.83 -12.81
N LEU A 500 -15.82 0.13 -13.54
CA LEU A 500 -16.95 0.75 -14.26
C LEU A 500 -17.86 1.54 -13.33
N ARG A 501 -18.19 0.95 -12.17
CA ARG A 501 -19.03 1.61 -11.16
C ARG A 501 -18.39 2.90 -10.62
N ARG A 502 -17.09 2.90 -10.35
CA ARG A 502 -16.36 4.09 -9.87
C ARG A 502 -16.38 5.22 -10.90
N LEU A 503 -16.09 4.90 -12.16
CA LEU A 503 -16.14 5.88 -13.26
C LEU A 503 -17.56 6.43 -13.48
N ASP A 504 -18.56 5.55 -13.55
CA ASP A 504 -19.96 5.96 -13.74
C ASP A 504 -20.46 6.86 -12.60
N LEU A 505 -20.07 6.58 -11.35
CA LEU A 505 -20.42 7.42 -10.21
C LEU A 505 -19.75 8.80 -10.30
N PHE A 506 -18.46 8.84 -10.61
CA PHE A 506 -17.72 10.10 -10.79
C PHE A 506 -18.33 10.96 -11.89
N LEU A 507 -18.59 10.41 -13.08
CA LEU A 507 -19.17 11.15 -14.20
C LEU A 507 -20.59 11.66 -13.89
N ARG A 508 -21.40 10.90 -13.14
CA ARG A 508 -22.72 11.34 -12.70
C ARG A 508 -22.63 12.49 -11.69
N GLN A 509 -21.72 12.41 -10.73
CA GLN A 509 -21.50 13.46 -9.73
C GLN A 509 -21.07 14.78 -10.39
N LEU A 510 -20.21 14.71 -11.42
CA LEU A 510 -19.83 15.87 -12.24
C LEU A 510 -21.00 16.47 -13.03
N GLY A 511 -22.11 15.76 -13.21
CA GLY A 511 -23.29 16.27 -13.90
C GLY A 511 -23.88 17.53 -13.25
N ASN A 512 -23.68 17.71 -11.94
CA ASN A 512 -24.09 18.89 -11.18
C ASN A 512 -23.18 20.10 -11.43
N GLU A 513 -21.94 19.87 -11.84
CA GLU A 513 -20.92 20.90 -12.10
C GLU A 513 -21.05 21.53 -13.48
N VAL A 514 -21.72 20.83 -14.39
CA VAL A 514 -22.01 21.33 -15.74
C VAL A 514 -23.34 22.09 -15.67
N GLY A 515 -23.30 23.37 -16.04
CA GLY A 515 -24.44 24.31 -15.94
C GLY A 515 -25.68 23.90 -16.74
N LYS A 516 -26.61 24.86 -16.93
CA LYS A 516 -27.85 24.60 -17.67
C LYS A 516 -27.56 24.21 -19.12
N THR A 517 -28.48 23.45 -19.70
CA THR A 517 -28.42 22.96 -21.09
C THR A 517 -28.47 24.13 -22.07
N ASP A 518 -27.58 24.11 -23.06
CA ASP A 518 -27.55 25.09 -24.15
C ASP A 518 -28.74 24.89 -25.13
N PRO A 519 -29.13 25.93 -25.91
CA PRO A 519 -30.19 25.82 -26.93
C PRO A 519 -29.86 24.80 -28.04
N VAL A 520 -28.56 24.58 -28.29
CA VAL A 520 -28.02 23.58 -29.20
C VAL A 520 -27.11 22.65 -28.40
N GLU A 521 -27.42 21.35 -28.38
CA GLU A 521 -26.61 20.33 -27.70
C GLU A 521 -25.94 19.43 -28.73
N THR A 522 -24.63 19.21 -28.60
CA THR A 522 -23.94 18.15 -29.34
C THR A 522 -24.03 16.86 -28.54
N ILE A 523 -24.70 15.86 -29.10
CA ILE A 523 -24.77 14.49 -28.58
C ILE A 523 -23.70 13.69 -29.29
N GLU A 524 -22.74 13.19 -28.52
CA GLU A 524 -21.74 12.24 -29.00
C GLU A 524 -22.19 10.83 -28.64
N TRP A 525 -22.37 9.99 -29.64
CA TRP A 525 -22.78 8.61 -29.49
C TRP A 525 -21.70 7.67 -30.03
N ILE A 526 -21.35 6.64 -29.26
CA ILE A 526 -20.33 5.67 -29.67
C ILE A 526 -20.97 4.50 -30.41
N ASP A 527 -20.46 4.25 -31.61
CA ASP A 527 -20.58 2.97 -32.29
C ASP A 527 -19.39 2.09 -31.88
N HIS A 528 -19.63 1.17 -30.94
CA HIS A 528 -18.61 0.26 -30.44
C HIS A 528 -18.11 -0.74 -31.48
N LEU A 529 -18.92 -1.09 -32.49
CA LEU A 529 -18.54 -2.04 -33.52
C LEU A 529 -17.53 -1.39 -34.47
N ASN A 530 -17.80 -0.16 -34.88
CA ASN A 530 -16.97 0.56 -35.84
C ASN A 530 -15.87 1.42 -35.18
N ARG A 531 -15.84 1.51 -33.84
CA ARG A 531 -14.93 2.38 -33.07
C ARG A 531 -14.97 3.84 -33.53
N LYS A 532 -16.19 4.32 -33.79
CA LYS A 532 -16.48 5.66 -34.25
C LYS A 532 -17.36 6.37 -33.25
N VAL A 533 -17.14 7.68 -33.12
CA VAL A 533 -18.06 8.57 -32.42
C VAL A 533 -18.86 9.33 -33.46
N ILE A 534 -20.17 9.22 -33.36
CA ILE A 534 -21.14 9.95 -34.16
C ILE A 534 -21.51 11.19 -33.37
N SER A 535 -21.39 12.37 -33.97
CA SER A 535 -21.75 13.63 -33.32
C SER A 535 -23.03 14.18 -33.95
N ILE A 536 -24.04 14.44 -33.12
CA ILE A 536 -25.36 14.91 -33.56
C ILE A 536 -25.65 16.22 -32.85
N ASN A 537 -25.87 17.29 -33.60
CA ASN A 537 -26.34 18.56 -33.02
C ASN A 537 -27.86 18.55 -32.93
N VAL A 538 -28.39 18.74 -31.72
CA VAL A 538 -29.82 18.83 -31.44
C VAL A 538 -30.16 20.27 -31.09
N LYS A 539 -31.02 20.90 -31.90
CA LYS A 539 -31.59 22.21 -31.62
C LYS A 539 -32.92 22.02 -30.88
N ARG A 540 -32.95 22.38 -29.59
CA ARG A 540 -34.12 22.13 -28.75
C ARG A 540 -35.32 23.00 -29.11
N GLU A 541 -35.08 24.25 -29.49
CA GLU A 541 -36.13 25.20 -29.87
C GLU A 541 -36.84 24.77 -31.16
N ASP A 542 -36.07 24.28 -32.14
CA ASP A 542 -36.58 23.89 -33.46
C ASP A 542 -37.04 22.43 -33.55
N ARG A 543 -36.86 21.63 -32.49
CA ARG A 543 -37.05 20.16 -32.49
C ARG A 543 -36.39 19.46 -33.68
N SER A 544 -35.21 19.93 -34.09
CA SER A 544 -34.48 19.42 -35.26
C SER A 544 -33.09 18.90 -34.88
N TYR A 545 -32.55 17.99 -35.68
CA TYR A 545 -31.20 17.44 -35.51
C TYR A 545 -30.41 17.47 -36.83
N MET A 546 -29.09 17.63 -36.73
CA MET A 546 -28.15 17.52 -37.84
C MET A 546 -26.97 16.63 -37.43
N GLU A 547 -26.68 15.60 -38.23
CA GLU A 547 -25.51 14.74 -38.09
C GLU A 547 -24.27 15.45 -38.66
N GLN A 548 -23.13 15.38 -37.95
CA GLN A 548 -21.86 15.98 -38.36
C GLN A 548 -20.90 14.97 -38.96
#